data_AF-A0A7M7HFM3-F1
#
_entry.id   AF-A0A7M7HFM3-F1
#
_cell.length_a   1.000
_cell.length_b   1.000
_cell.length_c   1.000
_cell.angle_alpha   90.00
_cell.angle_beta   90.00
_cell.angle_gamma   90.00
#
_symmetry.space_group_name_H-M   'P 1'
#
loop_
_entity.id
_entity.type
_entity.pdbx_description
1 polymer ?
#
loop_
_entity_poly.entity_id
_entity_poly.type
_entity_poly.pdbx_seq_one_letter_code
_entity_poly.pdbx_strand_id
1 'polypeptide(L)'
;MASKFSSERDEKVKLHTRKGHDMTWSCDKHGEPIKFYCKEHKIPVCHPCATKDHKPCELDDIEDVILERRRILDDKQQEIEEMKKQLKALDSKLDSTVTSASNHFQSVNDELKMAFDDKLKIVKDKEKLSIHLIDEEADKEIQIINEKRERRIKSCHEEAEQQQLTIKESQAKIESDTKAISEVVAKKIKDLTSKNQHAISTMDNVDANIKRIKQFDKRLVNEAMQVLASLDNVLNLKDVSDCLDRIQREVQKVGFVEGEVGGEHSGRIDGYIDRQMGACQVNSHYIDC
;
A
#
# COMPACT_ATOMS: atom_id res chain seq x y z
N MET A 1 -3.27 39.29 -52.00
CA MET A 1 -2.36 40.32 -52.57
C MET A 1 -2.12 39.95 -54.03
N ALA A 2 -2.80 40.65 -54.94
CA ALA A 2 -2.76 40.37 -56.37
C ALA A 2 -1.44 40.88 -56.97
N SER A 3 -0.63 39.98 -57.54
CA SER A 3 0.57 40.35 -58.30
C SER A 3 0.24 40.31 -59.79
N LYS A 4 0.52 41.44 -60.45
CA LYS A 4 0.23 41.73 -61.85
C LYS A 4 1.16 40.91 -62.75
N PHE A 5 0.61 40.01 -63.55
CA PHE A 5 1.31 39.46 -64.70
C PHE A 5 1.09 40.37 -65.90
N SER A 6 2.14 41.09 -66.28
CA SER A 6 2.24 41.76 -67.56
C SER A 6 2.42 40.73 -68.67
N SER A 7 1.51 40.76 -69.62
CA SER A 7 1.53 40.01 -70.87
C SER A 7 2.68 40.50 -71.76
N GLU A 8 3.81 39.77 -71.75
CA GLU A 8 4.89 39.96 -72.70
C GLU A 8 4.63 39.13 -73.97
N ARG A 9 3.98 39.84 -74.89
CA ARG A 9 4.02 39.77 -76.36
C ARG A 9 4.95 38.72 -76.97
N ASP A 10 4.37 37.97 -77.90
CA ASP A 10 5.05 37.31 -79.02
C ASP A 10 6.08 38.25 -79.67
N GLU A 11 7.31 38.21 -79.17
CA GLU A 11 8.43 38.84 -79.84
C GLU A 11 8.80 37.93 -81.01
N LYS A 12 8.10 38.15 -82.13
CA LYS A 12 8.57 37.73 -83.46
C LYS A 12 10.06 38.05 -83.51
N VAL A 13 10.89 37.01 -83.52
CA VAL A 13 12.33 37.11 -83.75
C VAL A 13 12.50 37.81 -85.09
N LYS A 14 12.66 39.13 -85.04
CA LYS A 14 13.00 39.93 -86.21
C LYS A 14 14.41 39.50 -86.58
N LEU A 15 14.52 38.59 -87.55
CA LEU A 15 15.76 38.33 -88.27
C LEU A 15 16.26 39.69 -88.78
N HIS A 16 17.18 40.29 -88.03
CA HIS A 16 17.84 41.50 -88.46
C HIS A 16 18.75 41.08 -89.62
N THR A 17 18.34 41.39 -90.84
CA THR A 17 19.27 41.49 -91.96
C THR A 17 20.23 42.63 -91.65
N ARG A 18 21.31 42.32 -90.93
CA ARG A 18 22.33 43.31 -90.59
C ARG A 18 23.15 43.61 -91.85
N LYS A 19 22.90 44.79 -92.41
CA LYS A 19 23.74 45.47 -93.39
C LYS A 19 25.18 45.59 -92.88
N GLY A 20 26.14 45.22 -93.71
CA GLY A 20 27.56 45.57 -93.58
C GLY A 20 28.42 44.50 -92.91
N HIS A 21 28.98 43.59 -93.72
CA HIS A 21 30.23 42.93 -93.34
C HIS A 21 31.35 43.97 -93.48
N ASP A 22 31.85 44.48 -92.37
CA ASP A 22 33.05 45.32 -92.39
C ASP A 22 34.26 44.41 -92.65
N MET A 23 34.67 44.30 -93.92
CA MET A 23 35.82 43.52 -94.37
C MET A 23 37.11 44.36 -94.38
N THR A 24 37.13 45.51 -93.69
CA THR A 24 38.23 46.49 -93.78
C THR A 24 39.44 46.19 -92.91
N TRP A 25 39.50 45.02 -92.27
CA TRP A 25 40.70 44.65 -91.55
C TRP A 25 41.82 44.24 -92.52
N SER A 26 42.97 44.89 -92.35
CA SER A 26 44.14 44.72 -93.20
C SER A 26 45.18 43.87 -92.47
N CYS A 27 46.06 43.24 -93.24
CA CYS A 27 47.17 42.49 -92.69
C CYS A 27 48.17 43.44 -92.03
N ASP A 28 48.47 43.20 -90.74
CA ASP A 28 49.41 44.02 -89.95
C ASP A 28 50.80 44.17 -90.59
N LYS A 29 51.22 43.20 -91.42
CA LYS A 29 52.53 43.24 -92.12
C LYS A 29 52.53 44.06 -93.41
N HIS A 30 51.41 44.06 -94.14
CA HIS A 30 51.35 44.54 -95.52
C HIS A 30 50.36 45.68 -95.75
N GLY A 31 49.48 45.97 -94.78
CA GLY A 31 48.42 46.97 -94.91
C GLY A 31 47.34 46.60 -95.95
N GLU A 32 47.42 45.42 -96.56
CA GLU A 32 46.47 44.95 -97.57
C GLU A 32 45.28 44.23 -96.95
N PRO A 33 44.08 44.32 -97.56
CA PRO A 33 42.90 43.58 -97.11
C PRO A 33 43.15 42.07 -97.02
N ILE A 34 42.65 41.46 -95.94
CA ILE A 34 42.59 40.00 -95.81
C ILE A 34 41.63 39.45 -96.87
N LYS A 35 42.08 38.43 -97.61
CA LYS A 35 41.27 37.77 -98.66
C LYS A 35 41.23 36.26 -98.54
N PHE A 36 42.20 35.66 -97.86
CA PHE A 36 42.34 34.21 -97.78
C PHE A 36 42.40 33.73 -96.33
N TYR A 37 42.04 32.46 -96.13
CA TYR A 37 42.24 31.75 -94.88
C TYR A 37 43.19 30.57 -95.11
N CYS A 38 44.32 30.55 -94.39
CA CYS A 38 45.25 29.42 -94.46
C CYS A 38 44.79 28.30 -93.51
N LYS A 39 44.54 27.11 -94.04
CA LYS A 39 44.03 25.96 -93.27
C LYS A 39 45.03 25.41 -92.26
N GLU A 40 46.28 25.31 -92.67
CA GLU A 40 47.37 24.70 -91.89
C GLU A 40 47.72 25.58 -90.69
N HIS A 41 47.84 26.88 -90.94
CA HIS A 41 48.17 27.87 -89.91
C HIS A 41 46.95 28.38 -89.16
N LYS A 42 45.75 28.06 -89.65
CA LYS A 42 44.45 28.44 -89.11
C LYS A 42 44.23 29.94 -88.94
N ILE A 43 44.89 30.76 -89.76
CA ILE A 43 44.85 32.22 -89.69
C ILE A 43 44.39 32.85 -91.02
N PRO A 44 43.71 34.02 -90.95
CA PRO A 44 43.45 34.85 -92.12
C PRO A 44 44.73 35.51 -92.64
N VAL A 45 44.88 35.60 -93.96
CA VAL A 45 46.05 36.18 -94.62
C VAL A 45 45.66 37.09 -95.80
N CYS A 46 46.46 38.13 -96.07
CA CYS A 46 46.35 38.92 -97.31
C CYS A 46 47.05 38.20 -98.48
N HIS A 47 46.88 38.72 -99.70
CA HIS A 47 47.45 38.11 -100.92
C HIS A 47 49.00 38.02 -100.91
N PRO A 48 49.76 39.03 -100.45
CA PRO A 48 51.22 38.91 -100.28
C PRO A 48 51.64 37.82 -99.28
N CYS A 49 50.97 37.71 -98.13
CA CYS A 49 51.26 36.65 -97.15
C CYS A 49 50.98 35.25 -97.74
N ALA A 50 49.84 35.10 -98.42
CA ALA A 50 49.44 33.86 -99.07
C ALA A 50 50.49 33.35 -100.08
N THR A 51 51.12 34.26 -100.82
CA THR A 51 52.04 33.92 -101.91
C THR A 51 53.49 33.75 -101.47
N LYS A 52 53.93 34.46 -100.42
CA LYS A 52 55.33 34.44 -99.94
C LYS A 52 55.56 33.53 -98.74
N ASP A 53 54.74 33.66 -97.71
CA ASP A 53 54.97 33.04 -96.40
C ASP A 53 54.17 31.74 -96.23
N HIS A 54 53.08 31.60 -96.99
CA HIS A 54 52.14 30.48 -96.89
C HIS A 54 52.05 29.68 -98.21
N LYS A 55 53.15 29.56 -98.96
CA LYS A 55 53.26 28.63 -100.09
C LYS A 55 54.16 27.45 -99.70
N PRO A 56 53.71 26.18 -99.82
CA PRO A 56 52.49 25.68 -100.49
C PRO A 56 51.35 25.31 -99.51
N CYS A 57 50.80 26.26 -98.74
CA CYS A 57 49.64 26.00 -97.89
C CYS A 57 48.33 26.01 -98.67
N GLU A 58 47.33 25.27 -98.20
CA GLU A 58 45.96 25.34 -98.68
C GLU A 58 45.27 26.62 -98.18
N LEU A 59 44.69 27.35 -99.12
CA LEU A 59 44.02 28.63 -98.89
C LEU A 59 42.55 28.54 -99.31
N ASP A 60 41.64 28.88 -98.41
CA ASP A 60 40.23 29.11 -98.72
C ASP A 60 39.93 30.60 -98.87
N ASP A 61 38.82 30.93 -99.52
CA ASP A 61 38.28 32.28 -99.50
C ASP A 61 37.78 32.65 -98.09
N ILE A 62 38.15 33.85 -97.63
CA ILE A 62 37.81 34.27 -96.26
C ILE A 62 36.31 34.50 -96.07
N GLU A 63 35.57 34.89 -97.11
CA GLU A 63 34.13 35.14 -97.04
C GLU A 63 33.38 33.82 -96.80
N ASP A 64 33.75 32.78 -97.54
CA ASP A 64 33.17 31.43 -97.39
C ASP A 64 33.43 30.87 -95.99
N VAL A 65 34.66 31.00 -95.47
CA VAL A 65 35.01 30.55 -94.11
C VAL A 65 34.24 31.32 -93.03
N ILE A 66 34.02 32.63 -93.21
CA ILE A 66 33.24 33.44 -92.27
C ILE A 66 31.77 33.03 -92.27
N LEU A 67 31.18 32.80 -93.45
CA LEU A 67 29.80 32.37 -93.59
C LEU A 67 29.58 30.99 -92.96
N GLU A 68 30.48 30.05 -93.22
CA GLU A 68 30.40 28.69 -92.65
C GLU A 68 30.54 28.71 -91.12
N ARG A 69 31.55 29.43 -90.60
CA ARG A 69 31.72 29.57 -89.13
C ARG A 69 30.52 30.24 -88.47
N ARG A 70 29.92 31.23 -89.13
CA ARG A 70 28.72 31.90 -88.62
C ARG A 70 27.55 30.92 -88.53
N ARG A 71 27.31 30.11 -89.56
CA ARG A 71 26.26 29.08 -89.53
C ARG A 71 26.47 28.10 -88.37
N ILE A 72 27.69 27.58 -88.21
CA ILE A 72 28.03 26.69 -87.09
C ILE A 72 27.77 27.37 -85.74
N LEU A 73 28.13 28.65 -85.59
CA LEU A 73 27.88 29.39 -84.35
C LEU A 73 26.39 29.63 -84.11
N ASP A 74 25.61 29.95 -85.15
CA ASP A 74 24.17 30.15 -85.07
C ASP A 74 23.46 28.84 -84.67
N ASP A 75 23.83 27.71 -85.28
CA ASP A 75 23.33 26.37 -84.92
C ASP A 75 23.67 26.01 -83.47
N LYS A 76 24.92 26.26 -83.05
CA LYS A 76 25.36 26.03 -81.66
C LYS A 76 24.65 26.94 -80.67
N GLN A 77 24.34 28.17 -81.05
CA GLN A 77 23.57 29.08 -80.22
C GLN A 77 22.13 28.57 -80.03
N GLN A 78 21.52 28.01 -81.07
CA GLN A 78 20.21 27.38 -80.96
C GLN A 78 20.23 26.14 -80.05
N GLU A 79 21.24 25.28 -80.17
CA GLU A 79 21.43 24.13 -79.26
C GLU A 79 21.57 24.58 -77.79
N ILE A 80 22.33 25.65 -77.54
CA ILE A 80 22.50 26.21 -76.18
C ILE A 80 21.18 26.71 -75.61
N GLU A 81 20.37 27.43 -76.40
CA GLU A 81 19.08 27.92 -75.92
C GLU A 81 18.09 26.79 -75.62
N GLU A 82 18.12 25.71 -76.38
CA GLU A 82 17.31 24.52 -76.07
C GLU A 82 17.78 23.82 -74.80
N MET A 83 19.09 23.63 -74.63
CA MET A 83 19.65 23.07 -73.39
C MET A 83 19.31 23.93 -72.16
N LYS A 84 19.35 25.27 -72.28
CA LYS A 84 18.94 26.17 -71.19
C LYS A 84 17.48 25.96 -70.78
N LYS A 85 16.57 25.74 -71.73
CA LYS A 85 15.16 25.45 -71.41
C LYS A 85 15.03 24.13 -70.67
N GLN A 86 15.74 23.09 -71.11
CA GLN A 86 15.76 21.79 -70.44
C GLN A 86 16.29 21.89 -69.01
N LEU A 87 17.39 22.62 -68.80
CA LEU A 87 17.95 22.85 -67.46
C LEU A 87 16.96 23.57 -66.53
N LYS A 88 16.26 24.60 -67.02
CA LYS A 88 15.22 25.29 -66.22
C LYS A 88 14.05 24.37 -65.86
N ALA A 89 13.63 23.51 -66.78
CA ALA A 89 12.58 22.53 -66.52
C ALA A 89 13.02 21.47 -65.49
N LEU A 90 14.28 21.02 -65.56
CA LEU A 90 14.87 20.12 -64.57
C LEU A 90 14.95 20.76 -63.18
N ASP A 91 15.33 22.03 -63.11
CA ASP A 91 15.40 22.80 -61.86
C ASP A 91 14.03 22.86 -61.17
N SER A 92 12.98 23.22 -61.93
CA SER A 92 11.59 23.22 -61.43
C SER A 92 11.13 21.82 -60.98
N LYS A 93 11.57 20.76 -61.67
CA LYS A 93 11.27 19.38 -61.29
C LYS A 93 12.00 18.97 -60.00
N LEU A 94 13.23 19.44 -59.80
CA LEU A 94 13.99 19.18 -58.58
C LEU A 94 13.31 19.84 -57.38
N ASP A 95 12.94 21.12 -57.49
CA ASP A 95 12.27 21.85 -56.41
C ASP A 95 10.93 21.23 -56.00
N SER A 96 10.12 20.82 -56.99
CA SER A 96 8.86 20.13 -56.73
C SER A 96 9.08 18.75 -56.10
N THR A 97 10.13 18.03 -56.50
CA THR A 97 10.50 16.74 -55.90
C THR A 97 10.96 16.90 -54.46
N VAL A 98 11.80 17.90 -54.16
CA VAL A 98 12.25 18.22 -52.79
C VAL A 98 11.05 18.54 -51.89
N THR A 99 10.14 19.39 -52.36
CA THR A 99 8.94 19.76 -51.60
C THR A 99 8.03 18.55 -51.37
N SER A 100 7.79 17.74 -52.41
CA SER A 100 6.96 16.53 -52.31
C SER A 100 7.57 15.50 -51.36
N ALA A 101 8.88 15.26 -51.43
CA ALA A 101 9.57 14.34 -50.53
C ALA A 101 9.51 14.82 -49.08
N SER A 102 9.75 16.12 -48.83
CA SER A 102 9.67 16.70 -47.50
C SER A 102 8.27 16.54 -46.90
N ASN A 103 7.22 16.83 -47.66
CA ASN A 103 5.84 16.67 -47.20
C ASN A 103 5.49 15.21 -46.93
N HIS A 104 5.96 14.29 -47.79
CA HIS A 104 5.74 12.86 -47.61
C HIS A 104 6.39 12.35 -46.33
N PHE A 105 7.66 12.68 -46.08
CA PHE A 105 8.35 12.27 -44.86
C PHE A 105 7.74 12.89 -43.60
N GLN A 106 7.22 14.11 -43.69
CA GLN A 106 6.48 14.72 -42.58
C GLN A 106 5.21 13.92 -42.26
N SER A 107 4.41 13.57 -43.27
CA SER A 107 3.20 12.74 -43.10
C SER A 107 3.52 11.39 -42.47
N VAL A 108 4.55 10.70 -42.98
CA VAL A 108 5.00 9.41 -42.44
C VAL A 108 5.42 9.54 -40.98
N ASN A 109 6.12 10.61 -40.62
CA ASN A 109 6.56 10.85 -39.24
C ASN A 109 5.38 11.15 -38.30
N ASP A 110 4.36 11.85 -38.79
CA ASP A 110 3.15 12.13 -38.00
C ASP A 110 2.29 10.88 -37.80
N GLU A 111 2.15 10.04 -38.84
CA GLU A 111 1.52 8.72 -38.73
C GLU A 111 2.27 7.80 -37.76
N LEU A 112 3.61 7.79 -37.83
CA LEU A 112 4.45 7.05 -36.90
C LEU A 112 4.19 7.48 -35.45
N LYS A 113 4.21 8.79 -35.17
CA LYS A 113 3.95 9.32 -33.82
C LYS A 113 2.58 8.89 -33.31
N MET A 114 1.52 9.08 -34.10
CA MET A 114 0.17 8.68 -33.71
C MET A 114 0.09 7.19 -33.39
N ALA A 115 0.67 6.32 -34.22
CA ALA A 115 0.64 4.89 -34.00
C ALA A 115 1.39 4.45 -32.73
N PHE A 116 2.49 5.11 -32.38
CA PHE A 116 3.23 4.84 -31.14
C PHE A 116 2.52 5.40 -29.91
N ASP A 117 1.92 6.59 -30.01
CA ASP A 117 1.13 7.18 -28.92
C ASP A 117 -0.10 6.33 -28.58
N ASP A 118 -0.81 5.81 -29.60
CA ASP A 118 -1.93 4.90 -29.41
C ASP A 118 -1.50 3.60 -28.71
N LYS A 119 -0.38 3.01 -29.13
CA LYS A 119 0.18 1.82 -28.47
C LYS A 119 0.57 2.10 -27.03
N LEU A 120 1.20 3.24 -26.77
CA LEU A 120 1.58 3.65 -25.42
C LEU A 120 0.35 3.83 -24.53
N LYS A 121 -0.72 4.42 -25.07
CA LYS A 121 -2.00 4.56 -24.37
C LYS A 121 -2.60 3.21 -24.02
N ILE A 122 -2.65 2.27 -24.96
CA ILE A 122 -3.15 0.90 -24.72
C ILE A 122 -2.37 0.22 -23.59
N VAL A 123 -1.03 0.35 -23.58
CA VAL A 123 -0.20 -0.22 -22.52
C VAL A 123 -0.52 0.41 -21.16
N LYS A 124 -0.62 1.74 -21.09
CA LYS A 124 -0.99 2.46 -19.85
C LYS A 124 -2.38 2.09 -19.35
N ASP A 125 -3.35 1.95 -20.23
CA ASP A 125 -4.71 1.60 -19.85
C ASP A 125 -4.79 0.13 -19.36
N LYS A 126 -4.02 -0.77 -19.96
CA LYS A 126 -3.87 -2.16 -19.49
C LYS A 126 -3.19 -2.24 -18.11
N GLU A 127 -2.16 -1.44 -17.88
CA GLU A 127 -1.50 -1.32 -16.58
C GLU A 127 -2.50 -0.86 -15.50
N LYS A 128 -3.25 0.22 -15.75
CA LYS A 128 -4.29 0.71 -14.84
C LYS A 128 -5.34 -0.35 -14.53
N LEU A 129 -5.83 -1.06 -15.56
CA LEU A 129 -6.80 -2.15 -15.38
C LEU A 129 -6.22 -3.28 -14.51
N SER A 130 -4.95 -3.62 -14.72
CA SER A 130 -4.28 -4.67 -13.95
C SER A 130 -4.13 -4.28 -12.49
N ILE A 131 -3.75 -3.03 -12.21
CA ILE A 131 -3.68 -2.49 -10.84
C ILE A 131 -5.06 -2.55 -10.18
N HIS A 132 -6.11 -2.08 -10.86
CA HIS A 132 -7.48 -2.13 -10.34
C HIS A 132 -7.94 -3.54 -9.99
N LEU A 133 -7.64 -4.54 -10.84
CA LEU A 133 -7.98 -5.94 -10.55
C LEU A 133 -7.22 -6.50 -9.34
N ILE A 134 -5.95 -6.10 -9.16
CA ILE A 134 -5.16 -6.48 -7.98
C ILE A 134 -5.79 -5.87 -6.72
N ASP A 135 -6.15 -4.59 -6.77
CA ASP A 135 -6.77 -3.90 -5.64
C ASP A 135 -8.14 -4.51 -5.27
N GLU A 136 -8.99 -4.80 -6.25
CA GLU A 136 -10.28 -5.47 -6.02
C GLU A 136 -10.13 -6.86 -5.39
N GLU A 137 -9.11 -7.62 -5.78
CA GLU A 137 -8.84 -8.92 -5.18
C GLU A 137 -8.34 -8.78 -3.74
N ALA A 138 -7.41 -7.85 -3.50
CA ALA A 138 -6.91 -7.56 -2.17
C ALA A 138 -8.03 -7.12 -1.22
N ASP A 139 -8.95 -6.26 -1.67
CA ASP A 139 -10.09 -5.80 -0.87
C ASP A 139 -11.03 -6.96 -0.47
N LYS A 140 -11.29 -7.90 -1.39
CA LYS A 140 -12.08 -9.11 -1.09
C LYS A 140 -11.39 -10.01 -0.06
N GLU A 141 -10.08 -10.22 -0.20
CA GLU A 141 -9.30 -11.00 0.76
C GLU A 141 -9.31 -10.34 2.15
N ILE A 142 -9.13 -9.02 2.21
CA ILE A 142 -9.21 -8.24 3.45
C ILE A 142 -10.60 -8.39 4.08
N GLN A 143 -11.68 -8.33 3.30
CA GLN A 143 -13.04 -8.53 3.79
C GLN A 143 -13.20 -9.92 4.43
N ILE A 144 -12.76 -10.99 3.75
CA ILE A 144 -12.85 -12.38 4.26
C ILE A 144 -12.07 -12.53 5.57
N ILE A 145 -10.86 -11.95 5.64
CA ILE A 145 -10.02 -11.97 6.84
C ILE A 145 -10.72 -11.25 8.00
N ASN A 146 -11.31 -10.06 7.74
CA ASN A 146 -12.02 -9.28 8.75
C ASN A 146 -13.26 -10.03 9.27
N GLU A 147 -14.06 -10.62 8.40
CA GLU A 147 -15.22 -11.43 8.81
C GLU A 147 -14.82 -12.64 9.65
N LYS A 148 -13.68 -13.28 9.35
CA LYS A 148 -13.13 -14.37 10.17
C LYS A 148 -12.61 -13.86 11.52
N ARG A 149 -11.96 -12.71 11.55
CA ARG A 149 -11.48 -12.04 12.76
C ARG A 149 -12.65 -11.70 13.70
N GLU A 150 -13.69 -11.06 13.19
CA GLU A 150 -14.85 -10.65 14.00
C GLU A 150 -15.59 -11.86 14.59
N ARG A 151 -15.74 -12.95 13.81
CA ARG A 151 -16.31 -14.20 14.34
C ARG A 151 -15.50 -14.78 15.51
N ARG A 152 -14.17 -14.75 15.42
CA ARG A 152 -13.29 -15.25 16.50
C ARG A 152 -13.35 -14.36 17.73
N ILE A 153 -13.40 -13.04 17.55
CA ILE A 153 -13.54 -12.09 18.65
C ILE A 153 -14.87 -12.34 19.37
N LYS A 154 -15.96 -12.53 18.62
CA LYS A 154 -17.28 -12.83 19.19
C LYS A 154 -17.27 -14.13 19.99
N SER A 155 -16.72 -15.22 19.44
CA SER A 155 -16.59 -16.50 20.16
C SER A 155 -15.77 -16.36 21.44
N CYS A 156 -14.63 -15.66 21.39
CA CYS A 156 -13.80 -15.41 22.55
C CYS A 156 -14.54 -14.59 23.63
N HIS A 157 -15.35 -13.62 23.22
CA HIS A 157 -16.17 -12.85 24.15
C HIS A 157 -17.24 -13.72 24.81
N GLU A 158 -17.97 -14.52 24.04
CA GLU A 158 -18.99 -15.45 24.55
C GLU A 158 -18.37 -16.48 25.52
N GLU A 159 -17.20 -17.04 25.20
CA GLU A 159 -16.45 -17.94 26.08
C GLU A 159 -16.03 -17.26 27.40
N ALA A 160 -15.53 -16.03 27.32
CA ALA A 160 -15.14 -15.27 28.51
C ALA A 160 -16.34 -14.89 29.38
N GLU A 161 -17.47 -14.53 28.79
CA GLU A 161 -18.72 -14.27 29.52
C GLU A 161 -19.21 -15.53 30.24
N GLN A 162 -19.16 -16.69 29.57
CA GLN A 162 -19.53 -17.97 30.17
C GLN A 162 -18.63 -18.32 31.36
N GLN A 163 -17.31 -18.15 31.23
CA GLN A 163 -16.37 -18.37 32.33
C GLN A 163 -16.63 -17.42 33.50
N GLN A 164 -16.93 -16.15 33.23
CA GLN A 164 -17.29 -15.19 34.28
C GLN A 164 -18.57 -15.59 35.03
N LEU A 165 -19.57 -16.13 34.33
CA LEU A 165 -20.80 -16.63 34.97
C LEU A 165 -20.48 -17.80 35.89
N THR A 166 -19.73 -18.81 35.42
CA THR A 166 -19.33 -19.96 36.24
C THR A 166 -18.54 -19.54 37.48
N ILE A 167 -17.60 -18.59 37.34
CA ILE A 167 -16.85 -18.06 38.48
C ILE A 167 -17.78 -17.38 39.48
N LYS A 168 -18.70 -16.52 39.03
CA LYS A 168 -19.68 -15.84 39.91
C LYS A 168 -20.60 -16.82 40.63
N GLU A 169 -21.06 -17.86 39.95
CA GLU A 169 -21.87 -18.92 40.57
C GLU A 169 -21.08 -19.67 41.65
N SER A 170 -19.83 -20.03 41.35
CA SER A 170 -18.94 -20.69 42.32
C SER A 170 -18.67 -19.79 43.54
N GLN A 171 -18.43 -18.50 43.33
CA GLN A 171 -18.21 -17.53 44.39
C GLN A 171 -19.45 -17.43 45.29
N ALA A 172 -20.64 -17.28 44.72
CA ALA A 172 -21.89 -17.20 45.47
C ALA A 172 -22.14 -18.45 46.34
N LYS A 173 -21.80 -19.64 45.82
CA LYS A 173 -21.88 -20.90 46.58
C LYS A 173 -20.94 -20.90 47.78
N ILE A 174 -19.68 -20.51 47.59
CA ILE A 174 -18.66 -20.48 48.65
C ILE A 174 -19.01 -19.44 49.72
N GLU A 175 -19.50 -18.27 49.32
CA GLU A 175 -19.99 -17.24 50.25
C GLU A 175 -21.17 -17.77 51.08
N SER A 176 -22.10 -18.49 50.46
CA SER A 176 -23.22 -19.15 51.14
C SER A 176 -22.74 -20.21 52.14
N ASP A 177 -21.81 -21.09 51.74
CA ASP A 177 -21.25 -22.14 52.60
C ASP A 177 -20.50 -21.53 53.79
N THR A 178 -19.69 -20.49 53.54
CA THR A 178 -18.96 -19.75 54.58
C THR A 178 -19.93 -19.09 55.57
N LYS A 179 -21.02 -18.50 55.07
CA LYS A 179 -22.06 -17.89 55.93
C LYS A 179 -22.75 -18.94 56.79
N ALA A 180 -23.12 -20.09 56.23
CA ALA A 180 -23.73 -21.19 56.97
C ALA A 180 -22.81 -21.69 58.10
N ILE A 181 -21.51 -21.87 57.83
CA ILE A 181 -20.51 -22.24 58.84
C ILE A 181 -20.45 -21.19 59.96
N SER A 182 -20.37 -19.91 59.59
CA SER A 182 -20.31 -18.78 60.54
C SER A 182 -21.55 -18.75 61.44
N GLU A 183 -22.75 -18.98 60.89
CA GLU A 183 -24.01 -19.02 61.65
C GLU A 183 -24.04 -20.18 62.65
N VAL A 184 -23.57 -21.38 62.25
CA VAL A 184 -23.48 -22.55 63.16
C VAL A 184 -22.51 -22.27 64.30
N VAL A 185 -21.33 -21.72 64.00
CA VAL A 185 -20.31 -21.35 65.01
C VAL A 185 -20.86 -20.28 65.96
N ALA A 186 -21.48 -19.21 65.43
CA ALA A 186 -22.07 -18.15 66.23
C ALA A 186 -23.17 -18.66 67.16
N LYS A 187 -24.05 -19.54 66.67
CA LYS A 187 -25.11 -20.16 67.49
C LYS A 187 -24.51 -20.99 68.63
N LYS A 188 -23.46 -21.77 68.35
CA LYS A 188 -22.79 -22.59 69.36
C LYS A 188 -22.05 -21.75 70.41
N ILE A 189 -21.33 -20.70 69.98
CA ILE A 189 -20.70 -19.75 70.89
C ILE A 189 -21.75 -19.08 71.79
N LYS A 190 -22.90 -18.68 71.22
CA LYS A 190 -23.99 -18.07 72.00
C LYS A 190 -24.53 -19.03 73.07
N ASP A 191 -24.77 -20.30 72.73
CA ASP A 191 -25.19 -21.34 73.69
C ASP A 191 -24.17 -21.51 74.83
N LEU A 192 -22.89 -21.61 74.49
CA LEU A 192 -21.80 -21.74 75.48
C LEU A 192 -21.69 -20.50 76.37
N THR A 193 -21.82 -19.30 75.80
CA THR A 193 -21.84 -18.03 76.55
C THR A 193 -23.02 -18.00 77.54
N SER A 194 -24.22 -18.39 77.12
CA SER A 194 -25.38 -18.45 78.02
C SER A 194 -25.18 -19.46 79.15
N LYS A 195 -24.63 -20.65 78.87
CA LYS A 195 -24.28 -21.65 79.88
C LYS A 195 -23.23 -21.12 80.87
N ASN A 196 -22.18 -20.46 80.36
CA ASN A 196 -21.14 -19.87 81.19
C ASN A 196 -21.71 -18.76 82.10
N GLN A 197 -22.55 -17.88 81.55
CA GLN A 197 -23.18 -16.80 82.32
C GLN A 197 -24.08 -17.36 83.43
N HIS A 198 -24.86 -18.41 83.15
CA HIS A 198 -25.66 -19.11 84.15
C HIS A 198 -24.79 -19.70 85.27
N ALA A 199 -23.66 -20.32 84.92
CA ALA A 199 -22.70 -20.87 85.88
C ALA A 199 -22.11 -19.77 86.77
N ILE A 200 -21.70 -18.63 86.20
CA ILE A 200 -21.21 -17.45 86.94
C ILE A 200 -22.29 -16.97 87.93
N SER A 201 -23.52 -16.75 87.48
CA SER A 201 -24.60 -16.30 88.37
C SER A 201 -24.91 -17.31 89.49
N THR A 202 -24.79 -18.61 89.22
CA THR A 202 -24.93 -19.66 90.24
C THR A 202 -23.79 -19.59 91.26
N MET A 203 -22.54 -19.40 90.81
CA MET A 203 -21.38 -19.22 91.68
C MET A 203 -21.51 -17.97 92.56
N ASP A 204 -21.92 -16.84 92.00
CA ASP A 204 -22.14 -15.59 92.76
C ASP A 204 -23.19 -15.80 93.87
N ASN A 205 -24.27 -16.54 93.57
CA ASN A 205 -25.27 -16.90 94.57
C ASN A 205 -24.72 -17.83 95.66
N VAL A 206 -23.91 -18.83 95.30
CA VAL A 206 -23.25 -19.73 96.26
C VAL A 206 -22.27 -18.94 97.13
N ASP A 207 -21.44 -18.06 96.57
CA ASP A 207 -20.52 -17.20 97.32
C ASP A 207 -21.25 -16.27 98.29
N ALA A 208 -22.35 -15.63 97.84
CA ALA A 208 -23.19 -14.81 98.70
C ALA A 208 -23.81 -15.61 99.86
N ASN A 209 -24.24 -16.86 99.60
CA ASN A 209 -24.74 -17.76 100.65
C ASN A 209 -23.63 -18.17 101.62
N ILE A 210 -22.42 -18.51 101.13
CA ILE A 210 -21.25 -18.82 101.98
C ILE A 210 -20.92 -17.64 102.90
N LYS A 211 -20.86 -16.42 102.35
CA LYS A 211 -20.62 -15.19 103.13
C LYS A 211 -21.67 -14.99 104.22
N ARG A 212 -22.93 -15.31 103.94
CA ARG A 212 -24.05 -15.20 104.90
C ARG A 212 -23.98 -16.25 106.01
N ILE A 213 -23.77 -17.54 105.69
CA ILE A 213 -23.76 -18.61 106.69
C ILE A 213 -22.55 -18.53 107.64
N LYS A 214 -21.42 -17.98 107.17
CA LYS A 214 -20.22 -17.76 107.99
C LYS A 214 -20.40 -16.76 109.13
N GLN A 215 -21.43 -15.91 109.08
CA GLN A 215 -21.68 -14.90 110.11
C GLN A 215 -22.34 -15.47 111.38
N PHE A 216 -22.89 -16.70 111.34
CA PHE A 216 -23.63 -17.29 112.45
C PHE A 216 -23.35 -18.80 112.57
N ASP A 217 -22.66 -19.22 113.65
CA ASP A 217 -22.25 -20.63 113.89
C ASP A 217 -23.41 -21.63 113.80
N LYS A 218 -24.62 -21.23 114.21
CA LYS A 218 -25.82 -22.06 114.12
C LYS A 218 -26.24 -22.36 112.67
N ARG A 219 -26.06 -21.41 111.74
CA ARG A 219 -26.38 -21.62 110.31
C ARG A 219 -25.28 -22.42 109.61
N LEU A 220 -24.03 -22.22 110.02
CA LEU A 220 -22.90 -22.98 109.52
C LEU A 220 -23.10 -24.50 109.69
N VAL A 221 -23.52 -24.95 110.87
CA VAL A 221 -23.74 -26.39 111.15
C VAL A 221 -24.90 -26.98 110.34
N ASN A 222 -25.95 -26.20 110.07
CA ASN A 222 -27.19 -26.72 109.46
C ASN A 222 -27.24 -26.59 107.93
N GLU A 223 -26.60 -25.56 107.35
CA GLU A 223 -26.76 -25.21 105.93
C GLU A 223 -25.48 -25.47 105.10
N ALA A 224 -24.32 -25.65 105.72
CA ALA A 224 -23.05 -25.81 105.00
C ALA A 224 -23.06 -27.02 104.04
N MET A 225 -23.61 -28.15 104.46
CA MET A 225 -23.69 -29.34 103.61
C MET A 225 -24.54 -29.13 102.35
N GLN A 226 -25.60 -28.32 102.45
CA GLN A 226 -26.49 -28.03 101.32
C GLN A 226 -25.84 -27.05 100.32
N VAL A 227 -25.06 -26.09 100.82
CA VAL A 227 -24.26 -25.18 99.99
C VAL A 227 -23.11 -25.92 99.30
N LEU A 228 -22.45 -26.85 99.99
CA LEU A 228 -21.41 -27.71 99.42
C LEU A 228 -21.97 -28.61 98.30
N ALA A 229 -23.15 -29.20 98.49
CA ALA A 229 -23.80 -29.99 97.44
C ALA A 229 -24.19 -29.15 96.21
N SER A 230 -24.56 -27.88 96.41
CA SER A 230 -24.86 -26.95 95.31
C SER A 230 -23.62 -26.53 94.54
N LEU A 231 -22.46 -26.44 95.22
CA LEU A 231 -21.16 -26.16 94.61
C LEU A 231 -20.69 -27.33 93.73
N ASP A 232 -20.88 -28.57 94.18
CA ASP A 232 -20.47 -29.79 93.47
C ASP A 232 -21.17 -29.91 92.10
N ASN A 233 -22.43 -29.45 92.00
CA ASN A 233 -23.18 -29.40 90.74
C ASN A 233 -22.64 -28.38 89.72
N VAL A 234 -21.88 -27.36 90.16
CA VAL A 234 -21.34 -26.29 89.28
C VAL A 234 -19.93 -26.62 88.77
N LEU A 235 -19.17 -27.45 89.48
CA LEU A 235 -17.76 -27.74 89.16
C LEU A 235 -17.54 -28.55 87.86
N ASN A 236 -18.60 -28.90 87.13
CA ASN A 236 -18.54 -29.48 85.78
C ASN A 236 -18.34 -28.43 84.65
N LEU A 237 -17.72 -27.29 84.95
CA LEU A 237 -17.36 -26.23 83.98
C LEU A 237 -16.30 -26.65 82.93
N LYS A 238 -15.63 -27.78 83.14
CA LYS A 238 -14.62 -28.32 82.21
C LYS A 238 -15.19 -28.57 80.81
N ASP A 239 -16.47 -28.95 80.72
CA ASP A 239 -17.15 -29.23 79.45
C ASP A 239 -17.29 -27.98 78.55
N VAL A 240 -17.50 -26.79 79.14
CA VAL A 240 -17.62 -25.53 78.37
C VAL A 240 -16.27 -25.11 77.80
N SER A 241 -15.20 -25.21 78.59
CA SER A 241 -13.82 -24.90 78.17
C SER A 241 -13.37 -25.84 77.05
N ASP A 242 -13.55 -27.15 77.25
CA ASP A 242 -13.17 -28.17 76.26
C ASP A 242 -13.93 -27.99 74.94
N CYS A 243 -15.21 -27.58 75.00
CA CYS A 243 -16.02 -27.25 73.83
C CYS A 243 -15.53 -26.00 73.10
N LEU A 244 -15.16 -24.92 73.80
CA LEU A 244 -14.61 -23.71 73.19
C LEU A 244 -13.29 -24.00 72.49
N ASP A 245 -12.38 -24.72 73.15
CA ASP A 245 -11.10 -25.11 72.55
C ASP A 245 -11.30 -25.97 71.29
N ARG A 246 -12.32 -26.83 71.29
CA ARG A 246 -12.67 -27.63 70.11
C ARG A 246 -13.18 -26.76 68.97
N ILE A 247 -14.09 -25.81 69.24
CA ILE A 247 -14.57 -24.86 68.23
C ILE A 247 -13.40 -24.04 67.67
N GLN A 248 -12.53 -23.54 68.54
CA GLN A 248 -11.36 -22.75 68.12
C GLN A 248 -10.44 -23.57 67.20
N ARG A 249 -10.16 -24.83 67.54
CA ARG A 249 -9.35 -25.72 66.69
C ARG A 249 -10.01 -26.00 65.34
N GLU A 250 -11.32 -26.27 65.31
CA GLU A 250 -12.00 -26.57 64.04
C GLU A 250 -12.15 -25.32 63.16
N VAL A 251 -12.46 -24.16 63.72
CA VAL A 251 -12.51 -22.89 62.97
C VAL A 251 -11.15 -22.53 62.37
N GLN A 252 -10.05 -22.78 63.08
CA GLN A 252 -8.70 -22.55 62.56
C GLN A 252 -8.32 -23.47 61.38
N LYS A 253 -9.01 -24.60 61.21
CA LYS A 253 -8.82 -25.50 60.05
C LYS A 253 -9.65 -25.09 58.85
N VAL A 254 -10.66 -24.23 59.03
CA VAL A 254 -11.49 -23.74 57.93
C VAL A 254 -10.64 -22.85 57.03
N GLY A 255 -10.45 -23.29 55.80
CA GLY A 255 -9.65 -22.59 54.80
C GLY A 255 -10.34 -22.59 53.45
N PHE A 256 -10.16 -21.51 52.70
CA PHE A 256 -10.49 -21.50 51.29
C PHE A 256 -9.38 -22.22 50.52
N VAL A 257 -9.78 -23.20 49.71
CA VAL A 257 -8.88 -23.91 48.81
C VAL A 257 -9.35 -23.64 47.39
N GLU A 258 -8.46 -23.03 46.62
CA GLU A 258 -8.60 -22.87 45.18
C GLU A 258 -8.12 -24.15 44.48
N GLY A 259 -8.88 -24.62 43.50
CA GLY A 259 -8.51 -25.77 42.69
C GLY A 259 -9.12 -25.72 41.30
N GLU A 260 -8.52 -26.44 40.36
CA GLU A 260 -9.01 -26.59 39.01
C GLU A 260 -9.51 -28.03 38.82
N VAL A 261 -10.78 -28.22 38.49
CA VAL A 261 -11.35 -29.55 38.19
C VAL A 261 -11.87 -29.53 36.77
N GLY A 262 -11.23 -30.29 35.88
CA GLY A 262 -11.63 -30.36 34.47
C GLY A 262 -11.44 -29.07 33.65
N GLY A 263 -10.64 -28.12 34.14
CA GLY A 263 -10.41 -26.81 33.51
C GLY A 263 -11.35 -25.69 33.99
N GLU A 264 -12.25 -25.98 34.95
CA GLU A 264 -13.07 -24.98 35.61
C GLU A 264 -12.44 -24.57 36.95
N HIS A 265 -12.38 -23.27 37.22
CA HIS A 265 -11.95 -22.73 38.51
C HIS A 265 -13.00 -23.08 39.56
N SER A 266 -12.61 -23.92 40.51
CA SER A 266 -13.47 -24.40 41.59
C SER A 266 -12.84 -24.02 42.94
N GLY A 267 -13.49 -23.15 43.68
CA GLY A 267 -13.15 -22.93 45.08
C GLY A 267 -14.01 -23.82 45.97
N ARG A 268 -13.45 -24.25 47.10
CA ARG A 268 -14.23 -24.88 48.18
C ARG A 268 -13.74 -24.44 49.54
N ILE A 269 -14.61 -24.53 50.52
CA ILE A 269 -14.23 -24.43 51.93
C ILE A 269 -13.84 -25.83 52.42
N ASP A 270 -12.60 -25.99 52.84
CA ASP A 270 -12.07 -27.24 53.38
C ASP A 270 -11.96 -27.16 54.91
N GLY A 271 -11.83 -28.32 55.57
CA GLY A 271 -11.55 -28.41 57.00
C GLY A 271 -12.75 -28.26 57.95
N TYR A 272 -13.97 -28.02 57.44
CA TYR A 272 -15.17 -27.98 58.27
C TYR A 272 -15.93 -29.33 58.27
N ILE A 273 -15.83 -30.09 59.36
CA ILE A 273 -16.55 -31.35 59.55
C ILE A 273 -17.83 -31.10 60.36
N ASP A 274 -18.94 -30.90 59.66
CA ASP A 274 -20.27 -30.71 60.25
C ASP A 274 -20.69 -31.89 61.17
N ARG A 275 -20.12 -33.09 60.94
CA ARG A 275 -20.47 -34.33 61.64
C ARG A 275 -20.02 -34.44 63.10
N GLN A 276 -19.12 -33.59 63.62
CA GLN A 276 -18.61 -33.76 65.00
C GLN A 276 -19.12 -32.73 66.03
N MET A 277 -19.93 -31.76 65.63
CA MET A 277 -20.50 -30.78 66.57
C MET A 277 -21.89 -31.19 67.12
N GLY A 278 -22.50 -32.26 66.59
CA GLY A 278 -23.81 -32.78 67.01
C GLY A 278 -23.80 -33.99 67.97
N ALA A 279 -22.67 -34.66 68.20
CA ALA A 279 -22.64 -35.89 68.99
C ALA A 279 -22.19 -35.65 70.45
N CYS A 280 -23.10 -35.09 71.25
CA CYS A 280 -23.18 -35.36 72.68
C CYS A 280 -24.65 -35.67 73.02
N GLN A 281 -25.07 -36.90 72.68
CA GLN A 281 -25.96 -37.82 73.41
C GLN A 281 -26.99 -38.58 72.53
N VAL A 282 -27.09 -39.87 72.88
CA VAL A 282 -28.16 -40.87 72.69
C VAL A 282 -28.19 -41.70 71.39
N ASN A 283 -28.03 -43.01 71.59
CA ASN A 283 -28.35 -44.12 70.69
C ASN A 283 -29.65 -43.93 69.88
N SER A 284 -29.63 -44.26 68.59
CA SER A 284 -30.76 -44.93 67.92
C SER A 284 -30.34 -45.53 66.58
N HIS A 285 -30.93 -46.70 66.33
CA HIS A 285 -30.85 -47.64 65.22
C HIS A 285 -31.38 -47.14 63.84
N TYR A 286 -31.03 -47.91 62.77
CA TYR A 286 -31.70 -48.10 61.45
C TYR A 286 -31.44 -47.04 60.34
N ILE A 287 -31.44 -47.29 59.01
CA ILE A 287 -31.50 -48.48 58.11
C ILE A 287 -31.04 -48.06 56.68
N ASP A 288 -30.70 -49.05 55.86
CA ASP A 288 -30.41 -49.10 54.40
C ASP A 288 -31.21 -48.19 53.44
N CYS A 289 -30.54 -47.76 52.36
CA CYS A 289 -30.87 -48.02 50.96
C CYS A 289 -29.63 -47.81 50.08
#